data_AF-A0A387HA21-F1
#
_entry.id   AF-A0A387HA21-F1
#
_cell.length_a   1.000
_cell.length_b   1.000
_cell.length_c   1.000
_cell.angle_alpha   90.00
_cell.angle_beta   90.00
_cell.angle_gamma   90.00
#
_symmetry.space_group_name_H-M   'P 1'
#
loop_
_entity.id
_entity.type
_entity.pdbx_description
1 polymer ?
#
loop_
_entity_poly.entity_id
_entity_poly.type
_entity_poly.pdbx_seq_one_letter_code
_entity_poly.pdbx_strand_id
1 'polypeptide(L)'
;MAYKTEHITQQLRAAREGQKVSQRELSARSGLTQSHISQIERGTMEPGLGSLVDVARALDLEIVLAPKKLMPAIRNILESSSASNDVLTSDQRKLVARLERSSAQYGYGVGTSADADAFKDSLGLLRHLPLTPDELDILRRAANRLENSQTDKMSRQEMGAIVREIRQLRNAAVHRDRDDAIPRSAYALDEEDDDA
;
A
#
# COMPACT_ATOMS: atom_id res chain seq x y z
N MET A 1 -29.68 -12.82 17.98
CA MET A 1 -30.34 -12.99 16.67
C MET A 1 -29.38 -12.46 15.63
N ALA A 2 -28.99 -13.26 14.64
CA ALA A 2 -28.13 -12.81 13.55
C ALA A 2 -28.96 -11.96 12.59
N TYR A 3 -28.60 -10.68 12.40
CA TYR A 3 -29.31 -9.79 11.49
C TYR A 3 -28.90 -10.09 10.05
N LYS A 4 -29.80 -9.87 9.09
CA LYS A 4 -29.53 -10.13 7.65
C LYS A 4 -28.35 -9.31 7.12
N THR A 5 -28.08 -8.17 7.73
CA THR A 5 -27.03 -7.21 7.37
C THR A 5 -25.70 -7.44 8.09
N GLU A 6 -25.60 -8.44 8.97
CA GLU A 6 -24.42 -8.64 9.83
C GLU A 6 -23.11 -8.75 9.05
N HIS A 7 -23.11 -9.50 7.94
CA HIS A 7 -21.93 -9.62 7.07
C HIS A 7 -21.51 -8.29 6.45
N ILE A 8 -22.45 -7.39 6.18
CA ILE A 8 -22.16 -6.06 5.60
C ILE A 8 -21.65 -5.12 6.69
N THR A 9 -22.28 -5.11 7.87
CA THR A 9 -21.85 -4.25 8.98
C THR A 9 -20.46 -4.64 9.50
N GLN A 10 -20.13 -5.95 9.49
CA GLN A 10 -18.77 -6.42 9.80
C GLN A 10 -17.74 -5.94 8.77
N GLN A 11 -18.06 -5.95 7.47
CA GLN A 11 -17.18 -5.40 6.44
C GLN A 11 -16.98 -3.90 6.59
N LEU A 12 -18.04 -3.13 6.89
CA LEU A 12 -17.93 -1.70 7.15
C LEU A 12 -17.04 -1.41 8.37
N ARG A 13 -17.18 -2.20 9.44
CA ARG A 13 -16.29 -2.10 10.61
C ARG A 13 -14.84 -2.40 10.25
N ALA A 14 -14.59 -3.48 9.50
CA ALA A 14 -13.25 -3.85 9.07
C ALA A 14 -12.61 -2.76 8.19
N ALA A 15 -13.38 -2.16 7.28
CA ALA A 15 -12.92 -1.04 6.46
C ALA A 15 -12.59 0.18 7.32
N ARG A 16 -13.44 0.52 8.30
CA ARG A 16 -13.17 1.61 9.26
C ARG A 16 -11.86 1.37 10.01
N GLU A 17 -11.67 0.16 10.54
CA GLU A 17 -10.46 -0.21 11.29
C GLU A 17 -9.22 -0.19 10.38
N GLY A 18 -9.32 -0.67 9.14
CA GLY A 18 -8.26 -0.61 8.13
C GLY A 18 -7.84 0.82 7.78
N GLN A 19 -8.80 1.74 7.68
CA GLN A 19 -8.54 3.17 7.46
C GLN A 19 -8.11 3.93 8.74
N LYS A 20 -8.00 3.24 9.89
CA LYS A 20 -7.70 3.84 11.21
C LYS A 20 -8.66 4.97 11.62
N VAL A 21 -9.89 4.93 11.13
CA VAL A 21 -10.94 5.91 11.46
C VAL A 21 -11.62 5.48 12.76
N SER A 22 -11.74 6.39 13.72
CA SER A 22 -12.50 6.14 14.95
C SER A 22 -14.01 6.19 14.70
N GLN A 23 -14.82 5.57 15.57
CA GLN A 23 -16.28 5.70 15.51
C GLN A 23 -16.73 7.17 15.61
N ARG A 24 -15.98 8.00 16.33
CA ARG A 24 -16.26 9.44 16.48
C ARG A 24 -16.00 10.19 15.17
N GLU A 25 -14.90 9.91 14.48
CA GLU A 25 -14.61 10.50 13.17
C GLU A 25 -15.62 10.01 12.12
N LEU A 26 -15.98 8.72 12.13
CA LEU A 26 -17.01 8.20 11.25
C LEU A 26 -18.37 8.86 11.50
N SER A 27 -18.70 9.17 12.76
CA SER A 27 -19.92 9.91 13.12
C SER A 27 -19.95 11.31 12.50
N ALA A 28 -18.82 12.01 12.52
CA ALA A 28 -18.70 13.33 11.90
C ALA A 28 -18.83 13.28 10.38
N ARG A 29 -18.34 12.20 9.74
CA ARG A 29 -18.39 12.02 8.27
C ARG A 29 -19.76 11.55 7.76
N SER A 30 -20.42 10.65 8.48
CA SER A 30 -21.68 10.01 8.06
C SER A 30 -22.93 10.78 8.48
N GLY A 31 -22.79 11.77 9.38
CA GLY A 31 -23.94 12.47 9.98
C GLY A 31 -24.74 11.63 10.98
N LEU A 32 -24.30 10.40 11.28
CA LEU A 32 -24.87 9.55 12.33
C LEU A 32 -24.20 9.84 13.67
N THR A 33 -24.86 9.49 14.78
CA THR A 33 -24.24 9.59 16.11
C THR A 33 -23.23 8.47 16.34
N GLN A 34 -22.18 8.73 17.14
CA GLN A 34 -21.22 7.70 17.54
C GLN A 34 -21.93 6.50 18.19
N SER A 35 -22.93 6.73 19.04
CA SER A 35 -23.71 5.67 19.69
C SER A 35 -24.42 4.79 18.66
N HIS A 36 -25.03 5.39 17.64
CA HIS A 36 -25.72 4.66 16.57
C HIS A 36 -24.75 3.79 15.77
N ILE A 37 -23.60 4.33 15.36
CA ILE A 37 -22.52 3.56 14.70
C ILE A 37 -22.07 2.39 15.58
N SER A 38 -21.85 2.65 16.88
CA SER A 38 -21.42 1.64 17.83
C SER A 38 -22.45 0.51 17.99
N GLN A 39 -23.74 0.83 17.96
CA GLN A 39 -24.83 -0.15 18.04
C GLN A 39 -24.94 -1.00 16.77
N ILE A 40 -24.71 -0.40 15.60
CA ILE A 40 -24.65 -1.08 14.30
C ILE A 40 -23.46 -2.04 14.27
N GLU A 41 -22.26 -1.57 14.64
CA GLU A 41 -21.03 -2.37 14.62
C GLU A 41 -21.04 -3.55 15.61
N ARG A 42 -21.76 -3.41 16.73
CA ARG A 42 -21.96 -4.50 17.71
C ARG A 42 -23.08 -5.46 17.33
N GLY A 43 -23.83 -5.18 16.26
CA GLY A 43 -25.00 -5.96 15.89
C GLY A 43 -26.12 -5.88 16.95
N THR A 44 -26.19 -4.80 17.73
CA THR A 44 -27.28 -4.56 18.68
C THR A 44 -28.49 -3.89 18.03
N MET A 45 -28.30 -3.32 16.84
CA MET A 45 -29.33 -2.65 16.04
C MET A 45 -29.11 -2.96 14.56
N GLU A 46 -30.20 -3.18 13.82
CA GLU A 46 -30.15 -3.28 12.35
C GLU A 46 -30.21 -1.87 11.73
N PRO A 47 -29.20 -1.48 10.92
CA PRO A 47 -29.22 -0.19 10.25
C PRO A 47 -30.29 -0.17 9.15
N GLY A 48 -30.97 0.98 9.00
CA GLY A 48 -31.75 1.25 7.79
C GLY A 48 -30.83 1.36 6.56
N LEU A 49 -31.38 1.13 5.37
CA LEU A 49 -30.60 1.21 4.12
C LEU A 49 -29.91 2.57 3.94
N GLY A 50 -30.59 3.67 4.29
CA GLY A 50 -30.01 5.01 4.24
C GLY A 50 -28.75 5.13 5.13
N SER A 51 -28.86 4.75 6.39
CA SER A 51 -27.72 4.75 7.32
C SER A 51 -26.58 3.84 6.87
N LEU A 52 -26.89 2.70 6.25
CA LEU A 52 -25.90 1.79 5.67
C LEU A 52 -25.14 2.46 4.51
N VAL A 53 -25.85 3.19 3.64
CA VAL A 53 -25.27 3.96 2.53
C VAL A 53 -24.42 5.12 3.08
N ASP A 54 -24.91 5.85 4.08
CA ASP A 54 -24.19 6.98 4.67
C ASP A 54 -22.87 6.53 5.32
N VAL A 55 -22.89 5.41 6.05
CA VAL A 55 -21.68 4.82 6.63
C VAL A 55 -20.72 4.32 5.56
N ALA A 56 -21.21 3.65 4.51
CA ALA A 56 -20.37 3.17 3.43
C ALA A 56 -19.64 4.34 2.74
N ARG A 57 -20.36 5.39 2.38
CA ARG A 57 -19.79 6.57 1.70
C ARG A 57 -18.82 7.35 2.59
N ALA A 58 -19.09 7.44 3.88
CA ALA A 58 -18.17 8.04 4.84
C ALA A 58 -16.83 7.27 5.00
N LEU A 59 -16.79 6.02 4.51
CA LEU A 59 -15.63 5.15 4.43
C LEU A 59 -15.12 4.98 2.99
N ASP A 60 -15.51 5.86 2.06
CA ASP A 60 -15.14 5.78 0.64
C ASP A 60 -15.52 4.46 -0.05
N LEU A 61 -16.63 3.85 0.40
CA LEU A 61 -17.23 2.65 -0.18
C LEU A 61 -18.59 2.99 -0.79
N GLU A 62 -18.94 2.29 -1.89
CA GLU A 62 -20.24 2.43 -2.53
C GLU A 62 -20.98 1.09 -2.57
N ILE A 63 -22.28 1.12 -2.28
CA ILE A 63 -23.15 -0.04 -2.36
C ILE A 63 -23.70 -0.13 -3.78
N VAL A 64 -23.33 -1.19 -4.50
CA VAL A 64 -23.74 -1.41 -5.88
C VAL A 64 -24.60 -2.66 -6.03
N LEU A 65 -25.54 -2.61 -6.98
CA LEU A 65 -26.30 -3.79 -7.40
C LEU A 65 -25.56 -4.48 -8.55
N ALA A 66 -25.19 -5.74 -8.35
CA ALA A 66 -24.49 -6.53 -9.35
C ALA A 66 -25.22 -7.87 -9.63
N PRO A 67 -25.11 -8.43 -10.85
CA PRO A 67 -25.63 -9.76 -11.15
C PRO A 67 -24.96 -10.83 -10.28
N LYS A 68 -25.76 -11.62 -9.54
CA LYS A 68 -25.26 -12.67 -8.62
C LYS A 68 -24.26 -13.65 -9.28
N LYS A 69 -24.46 -13.95 -10.57
CA LYS A 69 -23.59 -14.85 -11.35
C LYS A 69 -22.15 -14.34 -11.48
N LEU A 70 -21.93 -13.03 -11.39
CA LEU A 70 -20.62 -12.39 -11.54
C LEU A 70 -19.90 -12.18 -10.20
N MET A 71 -20.54 -12.48 -9.06
CA MET A 71 -19.93 -12.28 -7.74
C MET A 71 -18.58 -12.99 -7.52
N PRO A 72 -18.35 -14.21 -8.01
CA PRO A 72 -17.02 -14.83 -7.91
C PRO A 72 -15.95 -14.03 -8.66
N ALA A 73 -16.26 -13.52 -9.85
CA ALA A 73 -15.32 -12.72 -10.64
C ALA A 73 -15.05 -11.36 -9.99
N ILE A 74 -16.09 -10.69 -9.47
CA ILE A 74 -15.95 -9.41 -8.76
C ILE A 74 -15.07 -9.57 -7.51
N ARG A 75 -15.26 -10.65 -6.73
CA ARG A 75 -14.41 -10.94 -5.56
C ARG A 75 -12.94 -11.11 -5.94
N ASN A 76 -12.65 -11.88 -6.98
CA ASN A 76 -11.27 -12.06 -7.46
C ASN A 76 -10.61 -10.73 -7.84
N ILE A 77 -11.35 -9.83 -8.49
CA ILE A 77 -10.83 -8.51 -8.85
C ILE A 77 -10.54 -7.69 -7.58
N LEU A 78 -11.48 -7.63 -6.64
CA LEU A 78 -11.31 -6.90 -5.37
C LEU A 78 -10.11 -7.42 -4.56
N GLU A 79 -9.95 -8.74 -4.45
CA GLU A 79 -8.82 -9.36 -3.77
C GLU A 79 -7.48 -9.03 -4.45
N SER A 80 -7.43 -9.00 -5.78
CA SER A 80 -6.23 -8.61 -6.53
C SER A 80 -5.87 -7.13 -6.38
N SER A 81 -6.86 -6.25 -6.23
CA SER A 81 -6.64 -4.82 -5.99
C SER A 81 -6.16 -4.54 -4.57
N SER A 82 -6.70 -5.24 -3.55
CA SER A 82 -6.23 -5.12 -2.16
C SER A 82 -4.80 -5.65 -1.97
N ALA A 83 -4.41 -6.70 -2.70
CA ALA A 83 -3.03 -7.18 -2.72
C ALA A 83 -2.01 -6.16 -3.28
N SER A 84 -2.50 -5.13 -3.98
CA SER A 84 -1.68 -4.06 -4.55
C SER A 84 -1.55 -2.84 -3.61
N ASN A 85 -2.48 -2.67 -2.65
CA ASN A 85 -2.60 -1.42 -1.88
C ASN A 85 -2.43 -1.55 -0.37
N ASP A 86 -2.45 -2.74 0.23
CA ASP A 86 -2.21 -2.86 1.67
C ASP A 86 -1.31 -4.04 2.01
N VAL A 87 -0.39 -3.77 2.95
CA VAL A 87 0.65 -4.65 3.49
C VAL A 87 1.89 -4.80 2.60
N LEU A 88 3.01 -4.26 3.11
CA LEU A 88 4.36 -4.79 2.86
C LEU A 88 4.31 -6.31 2.84
N THR A 89 4.25 -6.89 1.64
CA THR A 89 4.01 -8.33 1.53
C THR A 89 5.10 -9.04 2.33
N SER A 90 4.72 -10.09 3.07
CA SER A 90 5.70 -10.98 3.70
C SER A 90 6.81 -11.36 2.70
N ASP A 91 6.43 -11.43 1.43
CA ASP A 91 7.29 -11.66 0.29
C ASP A 91 8.26 -10.50 0.01
N GLN A 92 7.86 -9.23 0.07
CA GLN A 92 8.78 -8.09 0.00
C GLN A 92 9.85 -8.17 1.11
N ARG A 93 9.46 -8.41 2.36
CA ARG A 93 10.43 -8.54 3.47
C ARG A 93 11.38 -9.72 3.25
N LYS A 94 10.88 -10.86 2.77
CA LYS A 94 11.69 -12.02 2.41
C LYS A 94 12.65 -11.71 1.27
N LEU A 95 12.23 -10.96 0.25
CA LEU A 95 13.06 -10.56 -0.88
C LEU A 95 14.18 -9.61 -0.44
N VAL A 96 13.87 -8.60 0.37
CA VAL A 96 14.89 -7.70 0.94
C VAL A 96 15.88 -8.46 1.82
N ALA A 97 15.39 -9.29 2.75
CA ALA A 97 16.27 -10.10 3.61
C ALA A 97 17.10 -11.14 2.82
N ARG A 98 16.64 -11.54 1.63
CA ARG A 98 17.40 -12.37 0.71
C ARG A 98 18.52 -11.57 0.04
N LEU A 99 18.21 -10.39 -0.50
CA LEU A 99 19.19 -9.47 -1.09
C LEU A 99 20.28 -9.08 -0.09
N GLU A 100 19.92 -8.76 1.15
CA GLU A 100 20.88 -8.44 2.21
C GLU A 100 21.87 -9.60 2.44
N ARG A 101 21.38 -10.83 2.58
CA ARG A 101 22.22 -12.02 2.78
C ARG A 101 23.14 -12.31 1.60
N SER A 102 22.60 -12.28 0.38
CA SER A 102 23.41 -12.50 -0.82
C SER A 102 24.46 -11.39 -0.97
N SER A 103 24.11 -10.12 -0.73
CA SER A 103 25.06 -9.02 -0.83
C SER A 103 26.19 -9.07 0.21
N ALA A 104 25.91 -9.55 1.43
CA ALA A 104 26.93 -9.77 2.45
C ALA A 104 27.95 -10.85 2.03
N GLN A 105 27.51 -11.87 1.28
CA GLN A 105 28.39 -12.90 0.73
C GLN A 105 29.33 -12.35 -0.36
N TYR A 106 28.92 -11.27 -1.04
CA TYR A 106 29.69 -10.53 -2.03
C TYR A 106 30.46 -9.34 -1.45
N GLY A 107 30.54 -9.21 -0.12
CA GLY A 107 31.07 -8.06 0.64
C GLY A 107 32.53 -7.65 0.37
N TYR A 108 33.18 -8.19 -0.67
CA TYR A 108 34.50 -7.78 -1.16
C TYR A 108 34.50 -7.29 -2.63
N GLY A 109 33.34 -7.25 -3.31
CA GLY A 109 33.22 -6.87 -4.73
C GLY A 109 32.49 -5.56 -5.02
N VAL A 110 31.80 -4.99 -4.03
CA VAL A 110 31.01 -3.74 -4.16
C VAL A 110 31.91 -2.54 -3.85
N GLY A 111 32.68 -2.09 -4.85
CA GLY A 111 33.32 -0.76 -4.81
C GLY A 111 34.04 -0.41 -3.51
N THR A 112 33.91 0.84 -3.09
CA THR A 112 34.44 1.32 -1.80
C THR A 112 33.49 0.94 -0.66
N SER A 113 33.97 0.88 0.59
CA SER A 113 33.14 0.62 1.78
C SER A 113 31.84 1.45 1.81
N ALA A 114 31.91 2.69 1.32
CA ALA A 114 30.77 3.60 1.23
C ALA A 114 29.65 3.12 0.29
N ASP A 115 29.98 2.41 -0.79
CA ASP A 115 28.99 1.90 -1.75
C ASP A 115 28.20 0.73 -1.17
N ALA A 116 28.87 -0.12 -0.39
CA ALA A 116 28.26 -1.23 0.33
C ALA A 116 27.31 -0.74 1.43
N ASP A 117 27.71 0.29 2.18
CA ASP A 117 26.88 0.91 3.22
C ASP A 117 25.64 1.57 2.60
N ALA A 118 25.82 2.35 1.52
CA ALA A 118 24.70 2.99 0.82
C ALA A 118 23.70 1.98 0.23
N PHE A 119 24.20 0.82 -0.23
CA PHE A 119 23.35 -0.27 -0.71
C PHE A 119 22.54 -0.90 0.42
N LYS A 120 23.19 -1.19 1.56
CA LYS A 120 22.54 -1.72 2.76
C LYS A 120 21.48 -0.77 3.30
N ASP A 121 21.76 0.53 3.34
CA ASP A 121 20.79 1.55 3.74
C ASP A 121 19.58 1.57 2.81
N SER A 122 19.81 1.39 1.51
CA SER A 122 18.73 1.33 0.51
C SER A 122 17.82 0.13 0.73
N LEU A 123 18.38 -1.05 1.02
CA LEU A 123 17.61 -2.24 1.37
C LEU A 123 16.85 -2.07 2.69
N GLY A 124 17.48 -1.46 3.70
CA GLY A 124 16.86 -1.19 4.99
C GLY A 124 15.60 -0.32 4.89
N LEU A 125 15.62 0.67 3.99
CA LEU A 125 14.46 1.52 3.68
C LEU A 125 13.38 0.78 2.91
N LEU A 126 13.76 0.03 1.86
CA LEU A 126 12.85 -0.80 1.08
C LEU A 126 12.18 -1.91 1.90
N ARG A 127 12.70 -2.25 3.08
CA ARG A 127 12.06 -3.21 3.99
C ARG A 127 10.77 -2.69 4.63
N HIS A 128 10.63 -1.36 4.72
CA HIS A 128 9.54 -0.70 5.46
C HIS A 128 8.69 0.22 4.58
N LEU A 129 9.14 0.48 3.35
CA LEU A 129 8.44 1.31 2.37
C LEU A 129 7.54 0.43 1.48
N PRO A 130 6.22 0.70 1.36
CA PRO A 130 5.34 -0.11 0.52
C PRO A 130 5.76 0.03 -0.95
N LEU A 131 5.88 -1.10 -1.65
CA LEU A 131 6.18 -1.13 -3.09
C LEU A 131 4.93 -1.52 -3.87
N THR A 132 4.74 -0.88 -5.02
CA THR A 132 3.74 -1.30 -6.01
C THR A 132 4.08 -2.68 -6.59
N PRO A 133 3.12 -3.38 -7.23
CA PRO A 133 3.40 -4.66 -7.88
C PRO A 133 4.56 -4.61 -8.88
N ASP A 134 4.67 -3.53 -9.65
CA ASP A 134 5.73 -3.33 -10.64
C ASP A 134 7.10 -3.12 -9.97
N GLU A 135 7.14 -2.33 -8.89
CA GLU A 135 8.35 -2.11 -8.08
C GLU A 135 8.81 -3.40 -7.39
N LEU A 136 7.87 -4.24 -6.95
CA LEU A 136 8.15 -5.54 -6.35
C LEU A 136 8.72 -6.54 -7.37
N ASP A 137 8.27 -6.47 -8.63
CA ASP A 137 8.86 -7.25 -9.72
C ASP A 137 10.32 -6.83 -10.00
N ILE A 138 10.61 -5.52 -10.00
CA ILE A 138 12.00 -5.02 -10.11
C ILE A 138 12.88 -5.59 -8.98
N LEU A 139 12.40 -5.51 -7.73
CA LEU A 139 13.10 -6.08 -6.59
C LEU A 139 13.35 -7.58 -6.73
N ARG A 140 12.35 -8.32 -7.24
CA ARG A 140 12.43 -9.77 -7.46
C ARG A 140 13.44 -10.11 -8.56
N ARG A 141 13.47 -9.37 -9.66
CA ARG A 141 14.46 -9.53 -10.74
C ARG A 141 15.87 -9.25 -10.25
N ALA A 142 16.06 -8.20 -9.46
CA ALA A 142 17.35 -7.89 -8.84
C ALA A 142 17.82 -9.02 -7.91
N ALA A 143 16.91 -9.56 -7.08
CA ALA A 143 17.21 -10.70 -6.21
C ALA A 143 17.61 -11.96 -6.99
N ASN A 144 16.85 -12.30 -8.02
CA ASN A 144 17.14 -13.47 -8.87
C ASN A 144 18.46 -13.33 -9.62
N ARG A 145 18.80 -12.13 -10.12
CA ARG A 145 20.09 -11.87 -10.78
C ARG A 145 21.26 -12.05 -9.83
N LEU A 146 21.12 -11.61 -8.59
CA LEU A 146 22.14 -11.77 -7.56
C LEU A 146 22.31 -13.25 -7.13
N GLU A 147 21.23 -14.03 -7.16
CA GLU A 147 21.20 -15.46 -6.77
C GLU A 147 21.69 -16.40 -7.90
N ASN A 148 21.29 -16.15 -9.14
CA ASN A 148 21.67 -16.96 -10.30
C ASN A 148 23.13 -16.77 -10.73
N SER A 149 23.74 -15.65 -10.31
CA SER A 149 25.16 -15.43 -10.51
C SER A 149 25.91 -16.31 -9.51
N GLN A 150 26.54 -17.40 -9.97
CA GLN A 150 27.43 -18.17 -9.11
C GLN A 150 28.51 -17.26 -8.54
N THR A 151 28.86 -17.46 -7.27
CA THR A 151 29.70 -16.56 -6.45
C THR A 151 31.03 -16.15 -7.08
N ASP A 152 31.50 -16.94 -8.04
CA ASP A 152 32.79 -16.82 -8.75
C ASP A 152 32.71 -16.09 -10.11
N LYS A 153 31.51 -15.79 -10.64
CA LYS A 153 31.31 -15.25 -12.00
C LYS A 153 30.64 -13.88 -12.07
N MET A 154 30.18 -13.32 -10.95
CA MET A 154 29.49 -12.03 -10.98
C MET A 154 30.48 -10.89 -11.26
N SER A 155 30.28 -10.19 -12.37
CA SER A 155 31.13 -9.05 -12.73
C SER A 155 30.88 -7.86 -11.80
N ARG A 156 31.93 -7.09 -11.49
CA ARG A 156 31.81 -5.80 -10.78
C ARG A 156 30.82 -4.85 -11.47
N GLN A 157 30.73 -4.92 -12.80
CA GLN A 157 29.79 -4.12 -13.58
C GLN A 157 28.32 -4.54 -13.35
N GLU A 158 28.07 -5.84 -13.24
CA GLU A 158 26.74 -6.40 -12.97
C GLU A 158 26.29 -6.08 -11.55
N MET A 159 27.20 -6.23 -10.58
CA MET A 159 26.92 -5.85 -9.19
C MET A 159 26.65 -4.34 -9.08
N GLY A 160 27.44 -3.50 -9.75
CA GLY A 160 27.19 -2.06 -9.82
C GLY A 160 25.86 -1.71 -10.49
N ALA A 161 25.40 -2.50 -11.47
CA ALA A 161 24.09 -2.32 -12.08
C ALA A 161 22.96 -2.64 -11.09
N ILE A 162 23.06 -3.75 -10.34
CA ILE A 162 22.08 -4.12 -9.30
C ILE A 162 22.02 -3.04 -8.21
N VAL A 163 23.16 -2.55 -7.74
CA VAL A 163 23.22 -1.48 -6.72
C VAL A 163 22.52 -0.21 -7.21
N ARG A 164 22.76 0.21 -8.46
CA ARG A 164 22.09 1.39 -9.04
C ARG A 164 20.58 1.18 -9.19
N GLU A 165 20.15 0.00 -9.64
CA GLU A 165 18.74 -0.34 -9.82
C GLU A 165 17.98 -0.31 -8.48
N ILE A 166 18.53 -0.88 -7.41
CA ILE A 166 17.96 -0.82 -6.07
C ILE A 166 17.91 0.61 -5.53
N ARG A 167 18.94 1.43 -5.79
CA ARG A 167 18.95 2.84 -5.38
C ARG A 167 17.88 3.65 -6.12
N GLN A 168 17.68 3.40 -7.42
CA GLN A 168 16.64 4.03 -8.23
C GLN A 168 15.24 3.61 -7.75
N LEU A 169 15.03 2.32 -7.48
CA LEU A 169 13.79 1.78 -6.92
C LEU A 169 13.44 2.46 -5.60
N ARG A 170 14.41 2.56 -4.68
CA ARG A 170 14.25 3.28 -3.41
C ARG A 170 13.88 4.74 -3.63
N ASN A 171 14.55 5.44 -4.54
CA ASN A 171 14.25 6.85 -4.80
C ASN A 171 12.82 7.02 -5.34
N ALA A 172 12.40 6.19 -6.30
CA ALA A 172 11.05 6.23 -6.85
C ALA A 172 9.99 6.00 -5.77
N ALA A 173 10.19 4.98 -4.94
CA ALA A 173 9.27 4.67 -3.86
C ALA A 173 9.20 5.78 -2.79
N VAL A 174 10.31 6.46 -2.48
CA VAL A 174 10.33 7.58 -1.51
C VAL A 174 9.65 8.83 -2.07
N HIS A 175 9.80 9.11 -3.37
CA HIS A 175 9.18 10.28 -4.00
C HIS A 175 7.68 10.12 -4.19
N ARG A 176 7.18 8.91 -4.43
CA ARG A 176 5.74 8.62 -4.49
C ARG A 176 5.00 8.99 -3.19
N ASP A 177 5.56 8.60 -2.05
CA ASP A 177 5.00 8.91 -0.73
C ASP A 177 4.98 10.43 -0.44
N ARG A 178 5.81 11.23 -1.14
CA ARG A 178 5.81 12.70 -1.06
C ARG A 178 4.81 13.35 -2.02
N ASP A 179 4.62 12.79 -3.21
CA ASP A 179 3.68 13.32 -4.20
C ASP A 179 2.21 13.07 -3.78
N ASP A 180 1.93 11.95 -3.11
CA ASP A 180 0.61 11.67 -2.51
C ASP A 180 0.31 12.55 -1.27
N ALA A 181 1.35 13.13 -0.65
CA ALA A 181 1.25 13.94 0.57
C ALA A 181 1.02 15.44 0.33
N ILE A 182 1.03 15.91 -0.92
CA ILE A 182 0.67 17.28 -1.25
C ILE A 182 -0.75 17.27 -1.84
N PRO A 183 -1.80 17.54 -1.05
CA PRO A 183 -3.05 17.98 -1.64
C PRO A 183 -2.69 19.23 -2.43
N ARG A 184 -2.79 19.16 -3.76
CA ARG A 184 -2.76 20.34 -4.62
C ARG A 184 -3.85 21.28 -4.07
N SER A 185 -3.42 22.32 -3.37
CA SER A 185 -4.31 23.36 -2.87
C SER A 185 -5.14 23.84 -4.05
N ALA A 186 -6.46 23.79 -3.92
CA ALA A 186 -7.42 24.21 -4.95
C ALA A 186 -7.46 25.74 -5.16
N TYR A 187 -6.43 26.46 -4.71
CA TYR A 187 -6.30 27.91 -4.77
C TYR A 187 -5.01 28.31 -5.51
N ALA A 188 -4.93 27.97 -6.79
CA ALA A 188 -3.90 28.48 -7.69
C ALA A 188 -4.53 28.95 -9.02
N LEU A 189 -5.46 29.90 -8.92
CA LEU A 189 -6.05 30.77 -9.95
C LEU A 189 -6.66 31.96 -9.15
N ASP A 190 -6.36 33.25 -9.31
CA ASP A 190 -5.67 34.03 -10.35
C ASP A 190 -4.92 35.19 -9.66
N GLU A 191 -3.61 35.32 -9.89
CA GLU A 191 -2.86 36.58 -9.73
C GLU A 191 -2.05 36.78 -11.01
N GLU A 192 -2.66 37.43 -12.00
CA GLU A 192 -2.11 38.00 -13.26
C GLU A 192 -3.39 38.40 -14.05
N ASP A 193 -3.70 39.63 -14.47
CA ASP A 193 -3.01 40.90 -14.61
C ASP A 193 -4.09 42.00 -14.57
N ASP A 194 -3.85 43.12 -13.87
CA ASP A 194 -4.60 44.36 -14.09
C ASP A 194 -3.61 45.53 -14.09
N ASP A 195 -2.77 45.55 -15.13
CA ASP A 195 -2.02 46.73 -15.58
C ASP A 195 -2.72 47.31 -16.82
N ALA A 196 -3.60 48.31 -16.63
CA ALA A 196 -3.94 49.37 -17.60
C ALA A 196 -4.76 50.50 -16.96
#